data_AF-A0A847IU45-F1
#
_entry.id   AF-A0A847IU45-F1
#
_cell.length_a   1.000
_cell.length_b   1.000
_cell.length_c   1.000
_cell.angle_alpha   90.00
_cell.angle_beta   90.00
_cell.angle_gamma   90.00
#
_symmetry.space_group_name_H-M   'P 1'
#
loop_
_entity.id
_entity.type
_entity.pdbx_description
1 polymer ?
#
loop_
_entity_poly.entity_id
_entity_poly.type
_entity_poly.pdbx_seq_one_letter_code
_entity_poly.pdbx_strand_id
1 'polypeptide(L)'
;METANKIWDTIWSNIVLTFGIAISLFGLFFILGLLLYLFARFSRTTFAKSIGPKAEIFITAWIGTPIHELGHAFFCLIFGHKIKSLKLFTPNSKDGTLGVVEHSYNKKNLYHQIGNFFIGIGPIIFGSLIIYCLLFFLFPGGKQIIEMLKSDSYAIHNAEAGLINYLTMIFSGLWTIVKALFSPENLHNWQFWVFLFITMAIATHMELSPADLKQTGIGFVFIFILMFIITLIYSLVFKEEKNILLYSMPLIASLNQILFFTLMLSIIYFAVTYIVIAFFYLIIKQKIINPFTRK
;
A
#
# COMPACT_ATOMS: atom_id res chain seq x y z
N MET A 1 44.93 8.52 17.57
CA MET A 1 43.67 9.18 18.00
C MET A 1 42.98 9.85 16.81
N GLU A 2 43.71 10.65 16.02
CA GLU A 2 43.17 11.35 14.84
C GLU A 2 42.59 10.42 13.75
N THR A 3 43.24 9.29 13.45
CA THR A 3 42.74 8.31 12.45
C THR A 3 41.46 7.61 12.91
N ALA A 4 41.34 7.32 14.21
CA ALA A 4 40.15 6.69 14.77
C ALA A 4 38.95 7.64 14.71
N ASN A 5 39.16 8.93 15.01
CA ASN A 5 38.14 9.96 14.90
C ASN A 5 37.68 10.13 13.43
N LYS A 6 38.60 10.18 12.47
CA LYS A 6 38.26 10.26 11.03
C LYS A 6 37.43 9.06 10.53
N ILE A 7 37.75 7.84 10.99
CA ILE A 7 36.98 6.64 10.65
C ILE A 7 35.57 6.72 11.26
N TRP A 8 35.48 7.11 12.53
CA TRP A 8 34.20 7.29 13.21
C TRP A 8 33.31 8.32 12.52
N ASP A 9 33.86 9.48 12.17
CA ASP A 9 33.12 10.56 11.49
C ASP A 9 32.61 10.11 10.12
N THR A 10 33.41 9.32 9.40
CA THR A 10 33.01 8.74 8.10
C THR A 10 31.87 7.74 8.26
N ILE A 11 31.94 6.86 9.25
CA ILE A 11 30.88 5.88 9.52
C ILE A 11 29.60 6.61 9.94
N TRP A 12 29.70 7.55 10.87
CA TRP A 12 28.56 8.30 11.39
C TRP A 12 27.85 9.11 10.29
N SER A 13 28.59 9.84 9.46
CA SER A 13 28.03 10.60 8.34
C SER A 13 27.30 9.69 7.34
N ASN A 14 27.84 8.50 7.04
CA ASN A 14 27.18 7.54 6.16
C ASN A 14 25.93 6.92 6.79
N ILE A 15 25.90 6.71 8.10
CA ILE A 15 24.69 6.26 8.82
C ILE A 15 23.60 7.32 8.66
N VAL A 16 23.91 8.59 8.96
CA VAL A 16 22.95 9.70 8.85
C VAL A 16 22.44 9.85 7.41
N LEU A 17 23.34 9.78 6.42
CA LEU A 17 22.97 9.82 5.01
C LEU A 17 22.06 8.66 4.63
N THR A 18 22.37 7.44 5.06
CA THR A 18 21.55 6.25 4.79
C THR A 18 20.16 6.39 5.39
N PHE A 19 20.05 6.90 6.62
CA PHE A 19 18.76 7.21 7.24
C PHE A 19 17.98 8.25 6.44
N GLY A 20 18.62 9.33 5.98
CA GLY A 20 17.98 10.35 5.14
C GLY A 20 17.46 9.78 3.82
N ILE A 21 18.24 8.92 3.16
CA ILE A 21 17.83 8.22 1.93
C ILE A 21 16.68 7.24 2.23
N ALA A 22 16.75 6.48 3.33
CA ALA A 22 15.70 5.54 3.71
C ALA A 22 14.37 6.24 4.01
N ILE A 23 14.41 7.37 4.72
CA ILE A 23 13.21 8.18 5.01
C ILE A 23 12.62 8.77 3.71
N SER A 24 13.46 9.28 2.81
CA SER A 24 12.99 9.85 1.55
C SER A 24 12.39 8.80 0.61
N LEU A 25 12.95 7.58 0.57
CA LEU A 25 12.38 6.48 -0.21
C LEU A 25 11.13 5.89 0.46
N PHE A 26 11.25 5.42 1.69
CA PHE A 26 10.23 4.57 2.32
C PHE A 26 9.29 5.30 3.28
N GLY A 27 9.59 6.54 3.69
CA GLY A 27 8.80 7.26 4.69
C GLY A 27 7.34 7.44 4.27
N LEU A 28 7.11 8.04 3.10
CA LEU A 28 5.75 8.21 2.56
C LEU A 28 5.09 6.85 2.25
N PHE A 29 5.87 5.90 1.73
CA PHE A 29 5.39 4.55 1.43
C PHE A 29 4.80 3.86 2.66
N PHE A 30 5.50 3.91 3.80
CA PHE A 30 5.02 3.34 5.06
C PHE A 30 3.78 4.04 5.60
N ILE A 31 3.72 5.38 5.48
CA ILE A 31 2.54 6.14 5.90
C ILE A 31 1.32 5.72 5.07
N LEU A 32 1.46 5.65 3.73
CA LEU A 32 0.37 5.23 2.84
C LEU A 32 -0.04 3.78 3.09
N GLY A 33 0.92 2.87 3.27
CA GLY A 33 0.64 1.47 3.60
C GLY A 33 -0.09 1.30 4.93
N LEU A 34 0.30 2.05 5.97
CA LEU A 34 -0.37 2.06 7.26
C LEU A 34 -1.81 2.58 7.14
N LEU A 35 -2.01 3.68 6.41
CA LEU A 35 -3.35 4.24 6.19
C LEU A 35 -4.24 3.26 5.41
N LEU A 36 -3.71 2.62 4.37
CA LEU A 36 -4.43 1.57 3.62
C LEU A 36 -4.86 0.42 4.53
N TYR A 37 -3.94 -0.09 5.34
CA TYR A 37 -4.25 -1.11 6.34
C TYR A 37 -5.37 -0.67 7.29
N LEU A 38 -5.33 0.56 7.80
CA LEU A 38 -6.35 1.10 8.70
C LEU A 38 -7.72 1.22 8.02
N PHE A 39 -7.79 1.80 6.81
CA PHE A 39 -9.06 1.96 6.10
C PHE A 39 -9.65 0.64 5.61
N ALA A 40 -8.82 -0.32 5.20
CA ALA A 40 -9.24 -1.69 4.92
C ALA A 40 -9.90 -2.31 6.15
N ARG A 41 -9.23 -2.22 7.31
CA ARG A 41 -9.72 -2.73 8.59
C ARG A 41 -11.01 -2.04 9.07
N PHE A 42 -11.11 -0.72 8.95
CA PHE A 42 -12.31 0.02 9.35
C PHE A 42 -13.50 -0.35 8.46
N SER A 43 -13.27 -0.47 7.16
CA SER A 43 -14.29 -0.88 6.20
C SER A 43 -14.80 -2.28 6.51
N ARG A 44 -13.88 -3.22 6.72
CA ARG A 44 -14.19 -4.61 7.07
C ARG A 44 -14.98 -4.72 8.38
N THR A 45 -14.53 -4.01 9.41
CA THR A 45 -15.19 -3.97 10.73
C THR A 45 -16.61 -3.40 10.63
N THR A 46 -16.78 -2.33 9.85
CA THR A 46 -18.10 -1.71 9.60
C THR A 46 -19.04 -2.69 8.90
N PHE A 47 -18.55 -3.41 7.89
CA PHE A 47 -19.34 -4.39 7.16
C PHE A 47 -19.75 -5.57 8.05
N ALA A 48 -18.77 -6.17 8.74
CA ALA A 48 -18.97 -7.33 9.60
C ALA A 48 -19.91 -7.05 10.78
N LYS A 49 -19.85 -5.86 11.39
CA LYS A 49 -20.75 -5.49 12.50
C LYS A 49 -22.21 -5.30 12.09
N SER A 50 -22.45 -5.03 10.81
CA SER A 50 -23.73 -4.50 10.36
C SER A 50 -24.57 -5.53 9.64
N ILE A 51 -23.95 -6.20 8.66
CA ILE A 51 -24.59 -7.23 7.84
C ILE A 51 -24.20 -8.63 8.34
N GLY A 52 -23.14 -8.70 9.15
CA GLY A 52 -22.61 -9.93 9.72
C GLY A 52 -21.32 -10.39 9.02
N PRO A 53 -20.43 -11.11 9.73
CA PRO A 53 -19.14 -11.55 9.19
C PRO A 53 -19.27 -12.48 7.98
N LYS A 54 -20.38 -13.24 7.87
CA LYS A 54 -20.63 -14.10 6.71
C LYS A 54 -20.87 -13.29 5.43
N ALA A 55 -21.52 -12.13 5.51
CA ALA A 55 -21.80 -11.31 4.34
C ALA A 55 -20.51 -10.77 3.71
N GLU A 56 -19.53 -10.39 4.53
CA GLU A 56 -18.21 -9.95 4.06
C GLU A 56 -17.54 -11.03 3.20
N ILE A 57 -17.61 -12.29 3.67
CA ILE A 57 -17.01 -13.44 3.01
C ILE A 57 -17.65 -13.68 1.63
N PHE A 58 -18.98 -13.61 1.54
CA PHE A 58 -19.69 -13.90 0.29
C PHE A 58 -19.70 -12.74 -0.72
N ILE A 59 -19.56 -11.49 -0.26
CA ILE A 59 -19.69 -10.32 -1.16
C ILE A 59 -18.33 -9.87 -1.69
N THR A 60 -17.32 -9.69 -0.83
CA THR A 60 -16.04 -9.09 -1.24
C THR A 60 -14.84 -10.05 -1.14
N ALA A 61 -14.84 -10.96 -0.16
CA ALA A 61 -13.65 -11.76 0.12
C ALA A 61 -13.25 -12.72 -1.00
N TRP A 62 -14.21 -13.26 -1.75
CA TRP A 62 -13.92 -14.18 -2.84
C TRP A 62 -13.16 -13.52 -4.02
N ILE A 63 -13.12 -12.18 -4.10
CA ILE A 63 -12.28 -11.42 -5.03
C ILE A 63 -11.02 -10.93 -4.32
N GLY A 64 -11.21 -10.27 -3.17
CA GLY A 64 -10.14 -9.59 -2.47
C GLY A 64 -9.08 -10.54 -1.91
N THR A 65 -9.50 -11.64 -1.28
CA THR A 65 -8.57 -12.60 -0.68
C THR A 65 -7.69 -13.30 -1.73
N PRO A 66 -8.19 -13.79 -2.88
CA PRO A 66 -7.32 -14.30 -3.92
C PRO A 66 -6.26 -13.29 -4.37
N ILE A 67 -6.62 -12.02 -4.57
CA ILE A 67 -5.67 -10.99 -4.98
C ILE A 67 -4.64 -10.71 -3.88
N HIS A 68 -5.06 -10.74 -2.61
CA HIS A 68 -4.17 -10.65 -1.46
C HIS A 68 -3.11 -11.77 -1.46
N GLU A 69 -3.56 -13.03 -1.51
CA GLU A 69 -2.66 -14.20 -1.48
C GLU A 69 -1.79 -14.28 -2.75
N LEU A 70 -2.32 -13.88 -3.91
CA LEU A 70 -1.54 -13.74 -5.13
C LEU A 70 -0.44 -12.68 -5.00
N GLY A 71 -0.67 -11.62 -4.24
CA GLY A 71 0.38 -10.64 -3.91
C GLY A 71 1.55 -11.27 -3.18
N HIS A 72 1.30 -12.09 -2.15
CA HIS A 72 2.34 -12.86 -1.47
C HIS A 72 3.04 -13.83 -2.43
N ALA A 73 2.27 -14.59 -3.20
CA ALA A 73 2.80 -15.59 -4.13
C ALA A 73 3.67 -14.94 -5.23
N PHE A 74 3.25 -13.80 -5.77
CA PHE A 74 3.98 -13.05 -6.79
C PHE A 74 5.38 -12.67 -6.30
N PHE A 75 5.48 -12.09 -5.11
CA PHE A 75 6.78 -11.75 -4.54
C PHE A 75 7.57 -12.97 -4.07
N CYS A 76 6.91 -14.07 -3.67
CA CYS A 76 7.61 -15.33 -3.42
C CYS A 76 8.37 -15.81 -4.66
N LEU A 77 7.74 -15.73 -5.84
CA LEU A 77 8.38 -16.12 -7.10
C LEU A 77 9.56 -15.21 -7.45
N ILE A 78 9.39 -13.89 -7.34
CA ILE A 78 10.46 -12.91 -7.62
C ILE A 78 11.67 -13.19 -6.73
N PHE A 79 11.46 -13.36 -5.43
CA PHE A 79 12.55 -13.52 -4.47
C PHE A 79 13.03 -14.96 -4.29
N GLY A 80 12.58 -15.90 -5.12
CA GLY A 80 13.04 -17.30 -5.09
C GLY A 80 12.60 -18.08 -3.85
N HIS A 81 11.52 -17.68 -3.20
CA HIS A 81 10.92 -18.44 -2.09
C HIS A 81 10.16 -19.64 -2.64
N LYS A 82 10.32 -20.80 -1.98
CA LYS A 82 9.61 -22.02 -2.36
C LYS A 82 8.22 -22.02 -1.75
N ILE A 83 7.20 -21.83 -2.57
CA ILE A 83 5.79 -21.98 -2.20
C ILE A 83 5.52 -23.47 -1.95
N LYS A 84 5.03 -23.81 -0.76
CA LYS A 84 4.66 -25.16 -0.33
C LYS A 84 3.16 -25.42 -0.53
N SER A 85 2.34 -24.42 -0.22
CA SER A 85 0.89 -24.49 -0.31
C SER A 85 0.35 -23.12 -0.67
N LEU A 86 -0.59 -23.08 -1.60
CA LEU A 86 -1.29 -21.88 -2.03
C LEU A 86 -2.78 -22.17 -1.99
N LYS A 87 -3.49 -21.53 -1.06
CA LYS A 87 -4.95 -21.60 -0.94
C LYS A 87 -5.50 -20.18 -1.04
N LEU A 88 -6.05 -19.84 -2.20
CA LEU A 88 -6.50 -18.48 -2.49
C LEU A 88 -7.78 -18.08 -1.75
N PHE A 89 -8.71 -19.03 -1.60
CA PHE A 89 -9.97 -18.79 -0.90
C PHE A 89 -10.54 -20.09 -0.33
N THR A 90 -10.27 -20.34 0.94
CA THR A 90 -10.81 -21.44 1.74
C THR A 90 -11.29 -20.89 3.09
N PRO A 91 -12.44 -20.20 3.14
CA PRO A 91 -12.93 -19.57 4.36
C PRO A 91 -13.14 -20.60 5.47
N ASN A 92 -12.27 -20.55 6.49
CA ASN A 92 -12.33 -21.45 7.62
C ASN A 92 -13.08 -20.79 8.79
N SER A 93 -14.21 -21.39 9.19
CA SER A 93 -15.06 -20.85 10.25
C SER A 93 -14.44 -20.91 11.65
N LYS A 94 -13.34 -21.67 11.86
CA LYS A 94 -12.70 -21.83 13.17
C LYS A 94 -11.68 -20.73 13.48
N ASP A 95 -10.82 -20.41 12.51
CA ASP A 95 -9.70 -19.49 12.70
C ASP A 95 -9.89 -18.14 11.99
N GLY A 96 -10.96 -18.00 11.20
CA GLY A 96 -11.26 -16.79 10.44
C GLY A 96 -10.31 -16.54 9.26
N THR A 97 -9.46 -17.52 8.93
CA THR A 97 -8.56 -17.47 7.77
C THR A 97 -9.35 -17.67 6.48
N LEU A 98 -9.09 -16.78 5.52
CA LEU A 98 -9.77 -16.79 4.21
C LEU A 98 -8.88 -17.40 3.14
N GLY A 99 -7.57 -17.16 3.20
CA GLY A 99 -6.55 -17.73 2.33
C GLY A 99 -5.27 -18.01 3.11
N VAL A 100 -4.32 -18.69 2.46
CA VAL A 100 -2.95 -18.85 2.98
C VAL A 100 -1.95 -19.12 1.86
N VAL A 101 -0.81 -18.43 1.92
CA VAL A 101 0.41 -18.78 1.18
C VAL A 101 1.48 -19.28 2.15
N GLU A 102 1.70 -20.59 2.16
CA GLU A 102 2.81 -21.17 2.91
C GLU A 102 4.05 -21.21 2.01
N HIS A 103 5.11 -20.54 2.42
CA HIS A 103 6.38 -20.53 1.70
C HIS A 103 7.55 -20.85 2.62
N SER A 104 8.70 -21.13 2.02
CA SER A 104 9.95 -21.39 2.74
C SER A 104 11.13 -20.80 1.98
N TYR A 105 12.13 -20.35 2.74
CA TYR A 105 13.29 -19.69 2.19
C TYR A 105 14.55 -20.00 3.00
N ASN A 106 15.70 -19.93 2.34
CA ASN A 106 16.99 -20.01 3.00
C ASN A 106 17.30 -18.73 3.79
N LYS A 107 17.33 -18.81 5.13
CA LYS A 107 17.65 -17.68 6.03
C LYS A 107 19.07 -17.13 5.89
N LYS A 108 20.00 -17.90 5.31
CA LYS A 108 21.37 -17.45 5.03
C LYS A 108 21.49 -16.67 3.72
N ASN A 109 20.46 -16.70 2.85
CA ASN A 109 20.47 -15.98 1.58
C ASN A 109 19.95 -14.55 1.78
N LEU A 110 20.79 -13.55 1.55
CA LEU A 110 20.43 -12.13 1.65
C LEU A 110 19.29 -11.74 0.70
N TYR A 111 19.23 -12.32 -0.50
CA TYR A 111 18.17 -12.03 -1.47
C TYR A 111 16.79 -12.45 -0.94
N HIS A 112 16.71 -13.62 -0.32
CA HIS A 112 15.48 -14.08 0.33
C HIS A 112 15.10 -13.24 1.56
N GLN A 113 16.11 -12.82 2.33
CA GLN A 113 15.87 -11.98 3.50
C GLN A 113 15.27 -10.63 3.10
N ILE A 114 15.80 -10.00 2.05
CA ILE A 114 15.21 -8.80 1.43
C ILE A 114 13.81 -9.11 0.91
N GLY A 115 13.61 -10.29 0.30
CA GLY A 115 12.31 -10.76 -0.18
C GLY A 115 11.21 -10.78 0.86
N ASN A 116 11.52 -11.04 2.13
CA ASN A 116 10.53 -10.97 3.22
C ASN A 116 9.85 -9.59 3.33
N PHE A 117 10.56 -8.51 2.97
CA PHE A 117 9.99 -7.16 2.94
C PHE A 117 8.84 -7.08 1.93
N PHE A 118 9.17 -7.42 0.68
CA PHE A 118 8.25 -7.33 -0.45
C PHE A 118 7.11 -8.35 -0.38
N ILE A 119 7.39 -9.55 0.13
CA ILE A 119 6.35 -10.55 0.39
C ILE A 119 5.38 -10.04 1.44
N GLY A 120 5.87 -9.47 2.55
CA GLY A 120 5.02 -8.94 3.62
C GLY A 120 4.08 -7.83 3.15
N ILE A 121 4.60 -6.83 2.41
CA ILE A 121 3.78 -5.74 1.83
C ILE A 121 3.13 -6.11 0.49
N GLY A 122 3.34 -7.34 0.03
CA GLY A 122 2.95 -7.81 -1.29
C GLY A 122 1.48 -7.57 -1.63
N PRO A 123 0.54 -7.87 -0.71
CA PRO A 123 -0.88 -7.60 -0.93
C PRO A 123 -1.19 -6.14 -1.20
N ILE A 124 -0.51 -5.21 -0.53
CA ILE A 124 -0.71 -3.77 -0.71
C ILE A 124 -0.20 -3.34 -2.09
N ILE A 125 1.02 -3.71 -2.46
CA ILE A 125 1.60 -3.32 -3.74
C ILE A 125 0.82 -3.96 -4.90
N PHE A 126 0.59 -5.27 -4.81
CA PHE A 126 -0.07 -6.05 -5.85
C PHE A 126 -1.54 -5.64 -6.00
N GLY A 127 -2.29 -5.51 -4.91
CA GLY A 127 -3.68 -5.04 -4.96
C GLY A 127 -3.81 -3.64 -5.57
N SER A 128 -2.90 -2.72 -5.22
CA SER A 128 -2.88 -1.37 -5.80
C SER A 128 -2.56 -1.37 -7.30
N LEU A 129 -1.65 -2.25 -7.73
CA LEU A 129 -1.33 -2.44 -9.14
C LEU A 129 -2.54 -2.99 -9.93
N ILE A 130 -3.27 -3.96 -9.36
CA ILE A 130 -4.50 -4.48 -9.98
C ILE A 130 -5.56 -3.37 -10.07
N ILE A 131 -5.75 -2.56 -9.03
CA ILE A 131 -6.67 -1.42 -9.07
C ILE A 131 -6.27 -0.41 -10.15
N TYR A 132 -4.98 -0.11 -10.30
CA TYR A 132 -4.47 0.75 -11.36
C TYR A 132 -4.75 0.16 -12.76
N CYS A 133 -4.55 -1.15 -12.94
CA CYS A 133 -4.92 -1.85 -14.17
C CYS A 133 -6.42 -1.78 -14.45
N LEU A 134 -7.26 -1.97 -13.43
CA LEU A 134 -8.72 -1.84 -13.56
C LEU A 134 -9.11 -0.41 -13.96
N LEU A 135 -8.45 0.60 -13.40
CA LEU A 135 -8.67 1.98 -13.81
C LEU A 135 -8.31 2.16 -15.30
N PHE A 136 -7.19 1.63 -15.76
CA PHE A 136 -6.76 1.78 -17.14
C PHE A 136 -7.66 1.03 -18.16
N PHE A 137 -8.06 -0.20 -17.84
CA PHE A 137 -8.73 -1.09 -18.79
C PHE A 137 -10.27 -1.11 -18.67
N LEU A 138 -10.82 -0.93 -17.46
CA LEU A 138 -12.25 -1.08 -17.19
C LEU A 138 -12.95 0.27 -17.03
N PHE A 139 -12.33 1.25 -16.37
CA PHE A 139 -13.02 2.49 -16.00
C PHE A 139 -13.23 3.43 -17.21
N PRO A 140 -14.46 3.94 -17.44
CA PRO A 140 -14.73 4.92 -18.50
C PRO A 140 -13.96 6.23 -18.21
N GLY A 141 -13.08 6.64 -19.13
CA GLY A 141 -12.21 7.80 -18.93
C GLY A 141 -11.00 7.55 -18.00
N GLY A 142 -10.71 6.30 -17.65
CA GLY A 142 -9.63 5.98 -16.71
C GLY A 142 -8.23 6.39 -17.17
N LYS A 143 -7.97 6.40 -18.48
CA LYS A 143 -6.70 6.92 -19.06
C LYS A 143 -6.49 8.40 -18.73
N GLN A 144 -7.54 9.21 -18.83
CA GLN A 144 -7.48 10.64 -18.52
C GLN A 144 -7.19 10.86 -17.02
N ILE A 145 -7.79 10.05 -16.14
CA ILE A 145 -7.50 10.09 -14.70
C ILE A 145 -6.04 9.71 -14.42
N ILE A 146 -5.51 8.71 -15.13
CA ILE A 146 -4.09 8.32 -15.03
C ILE A 146 -3.16 9.44 -15.49
N GLU A 147 -3.52 10.18 -16.54
CA GLU A 147 -2.76 11.35 -17.00
C GLU A 147 -2.78 12.47 -15.96
N MET A 148 -3.92 12.76 -15.35
CA MET A 148 -4.04 13.74 -14.24
C MET A 148 -3.16 13.35 -13.04
N LEU A 149 -3.14 12.07 -12.67
CA LEU A 149 -2.27 11.55 -11.61
C LEU A 149 -0.78 11.78 -11.90
N LYS A 150 -0.38 11.72 -13.18
CA LYS A 150 1.00 11.97 -13.61
C LYS A 150 1.33 13.46 -13.66
N SER A 151 0.45 14.31 -14.16
CA SER A 151 0.71 15.75 -14.31
C SER A 151 0.87 16.47 -12.98
N ASP A 152 0.04 16.14 -11.99
CA ASP A 152 0.06 16.81 -10.69
C ASP A 152 1.30 16.44 -9.85
N SER A 153 1.93 15.31 -10.17
CA SER A 153 3.17 14.88 -9.52
C SER A 153 4.40 15.70 -9.91
N TYR A 154 4.38 16.35 -11.08
CA TYR A 154 5.48 17.20 -11.54
C TYR A 154 5.47 18.59 -10.87
N ALA A 155 4.28 19.09 -10.51
CA ALA A 155 4.13 20.37 -9.82
C ALA A 155 4.61 20.33 -8.36
N ILE A 156 4.59 19.14 -7.74
CA ILE A 156 5.02 18.90 -6.36
C ILE A 156 6.54 19.11 -6.17
N HIS A 157 7.36 18.85 -7.19
CA HIS A 157 8.81 18.92 -7.08
C HIS A 157 9.40 20.34 -7.20
N ASN A 158 8.60 21.33 -7.61
CA ASN A 158 9.04 22.73 -7.76
C ASN A 158 8.58 23.64 -6.61
N ALA A 159 7.94 23.08 -5.59
CA ALA A 159 7.40 23.86 -4.50
C ALA A 159 8.45 24.10 -3.40
N GLU A 160 9.04 25.30 -3.38
CA GLU A 160 9.52 25.96 -2.16
C GLU A 160 8.37 26.25 -1.16
N ALA A 161 7.20 25.64 -1.37
CA ALA A 161 5.97 25.95 -0.70
C ALA A 161 5.88 25.11 0.59
N GLY A 162 5.68 25.80 1.72
CA GLY A 162 5.56 25.15 3.03
C GLY A 162 4.45 24.08 3.08
N LEU A 163 4.47 23.28 4.16
CA LEU A 163 3.59 22.11 4.37
C LEU A 163 2.11 22.36 4.03
N ILE A 164 1.57 23.55 4.33
CA ILE A 164 0.16 23.90 4.04
C ILE A 164 -0.11 23.88 2.53
N ASN A 165 0.76 24.47 1.71
CA ASN A 165 0.57 24.52 0.26
C ASN A 165 0.70 23.12 -0.36
N TYR A 166 1.58 22.29 0.19
CA TYR A 166 1.67 20.89 -0.22
C TYR A 166 0.37 20.12 0.07
N LEU A 167 -0.19 20.30 1.28
CA LEU A 167 -1.46 19.67 1.65
C LEU A 167 -2.65 20.18 0.83
N THR A 168 -2.70 21.48 0.49
CA THR A 168 -3.76 22.03 -0.34
C THR A 168 -3.69 21.53 -1.78
N MET A 169 -2.49 21.38 -2.35
CA MET A 169 -2.29 20.78 -3.67
C MET A 169 -2.72 19.31 -3.71
N ILE A 170 -2.35 18.54 -2.69
CA ILE A 170 -2.82 17.15 -2.56
C ILE A 170 -4.35 17.12 -2.52
N PHE A 171 -4.96 17.96 -1.68
CA PHE A 171 -6.41 17.99 -1.54
C PHE A 171 -7.13 18.43 -2.81
N SER A 172 -6.60 19.43 -3.54
CA SER A 172 -7.20 19.89 -4.79
C SER A 172 -7.08 18.85 -5.91
N GLY A 173 -5.94 18.16 -6.03
CA GLY A 173 -5.75 17.04 -6.95
C GLY A 173 -6.73 15.89 -6.64
N LEU A 174 -6.84 15.51 -5.37
CA LEU A 174 -7.82 14.54 -4.90
C LEU A 174 -9.25 14.92 -5.28
N TRP A 175 -9.64 16.17 -5.02
CA TRP A 175 -10.99 16.65 -5.31
C TRP A 175 -11.29 16.63 -6.81
N THR A 176 -10.30 16.94 -7.63
CA THR A 176 -10.40 16.89 -9.09
C THR A 176 -10.64 15.47 -9.57
N ILE A 177 -9.89 14.49 -9.04
CA ILE A 177 -10.07 13.08 -9.37
C ILE A 177 -11.44 12.58 -8.90
N VAL A 178 -11.90 12.96 -7.71
CA VAL A 178 -13.25 12.59 -7.22
C VAL A 178 -14.33 13.10 -8.16
N LYS A 179 -14.25 14.34 -8.63
CA LYS A 179 -15.21 14.88 -9.62
C LYS A 179 -15.17 14.13 -10.94
N ALA A 180 -13.97 13.76 -11.41
CA ALA A 180 -13.81 13.00 -12.62
C ALA A 180 -14.40 11.58 -12.48
N LEU A 181 -14.15 10.91 -11.35
CA LEU A 181 -14.69 9.58 -11.07
C LEU A 181 -16.22 9.59 -11.01
N PHE A 182 -16.81 10.51 -10.25
CA PHE A 182 -18.26 10.59 -9.99
C PHE A 182 -19.00 11.55 -10.94
N SER A 183 -18.51 11.70 -12.18
CA SER A 183 -19.23 12.49 -13.19
C SER A 183 -20.59 11.86 -13.53
N PRO A 184 -21.62 12.66 -13.89
CA PRO A 184 -22.92 12.12 -14.27
C PRO A 184 -22.85 11.08 -15.41
N GLU A 185 -21.92 11.26 -16.33
CA GLU A 185 -21.66 10.33 -17.44
C GLU A 185 -21.17 8.97 -16.93
N ASN A 186 -20.26 8.97 -15.96
CA ASN A 186 -19.74 7.75 -15.36
C ASN A 186 -20.80 7.03 -14.51
N LEU A 187 -21.66 7.75 -13.81
CA LEU A 187 -22.72 7.15 -12.99
C LEU A 187 -23.76 6.37 -13.80
N HIS A 188 -24.00 6.74 -15.07
CA HIS A 188 -24.89 6.02 -15.98
C HIS A 188 -24.21 4.82 -16.66
N ASN A 189 -22.90 4.68 -16.49
CA ASN A 189 -22.11 3.66 -17.15
C ASN A 189 -22.00 2.40 -16.26
N TRP A 190 -22.27 1.21 -16.80
CA TRP A 190 -22.20 -0.04 -16.02
C TRP A 190 -20.76 -0.40 -15.61
N GLN A 191 -19.76 -0.05 -16.43
CA GLN A 191 -18.34 -0.29 -16.13
C GLN A 191 -17.90 0.47 -14.88
N PHE A 192 -18.45 1.66 -14.62
CA PHE A 192 -18.19 2.41 -13.39
C PHE A 192 -18.58 1.58 -12.15
N TRP A 193 -19.77 0.98 -12.15
CA TRP A 193 -20.27 0.21 -11.02
C TRP A 193 -19.49 -1.09 -10.82
N VAL A 194 -19.13 -1.77 -11.90
CA VAL A 194 -18.28 -2.98 -11.84
C VAL A 194 -16.88 -2.63 -11.34
N PHE A 195 -16.27 -1.55 -11.84
CA PHE A 195 -14.99 -1.04 -11.36
C PHE A 195 -15.05 -0.75 -9.87
N LEU A 196 -16.06 0.00 -9.42
CA LEU A 196 -16.22 0.39 -8.03
C LEU A 196 -16.35 -0.83 -7.12
N PHE A 197 -17.16 -1.82 -7.51
CA PHE A 197 -17.34 -3.06 -6.76
C PHE A 197 -16.06 -3.89 -6.65
N ILE A 198 -15.35 -4.13 -7.76
CA ILE A 198 -14.12 -4.94 -7.75
C ILE A 198 -13.04 -4.23 -6.93
N THR A 199 -12.86 -2.92 -7.13
CA THR A 199 -11.90 -2.11 -6.39
C THR A 199 -12.19 -2.13 -4.90
N MET A 200 -13.45 -1.99 -4.51
CA MET A 200 -13.90 -2.14 -3.13
C MET A 200 -13.52 -3.51 -2.57
N ALA A 201 -13.78 -4.57 -3.34
CA ALA A 201 -13.49 -5.93 -2.90
C ALA A 201 -11.99 -6.16 -2.71
N ILE A 202 -11.14 -5.55 -3.54
CA ILE A 202 -9.68 -5.58 -3.38
C ILE A 202 -9.27 -4.76 -2.15
N ALA A 203 -9.62 -3.48 -2.11
CA ALA A 203 -9.20 -2.53 -1.09
C ALA A 203 -9.53 -2.99 0.34
N THR A 204 -10.71 -3.57 0.54
CA THR A 204 -11.13 -4.08 1.86
C THR A 204 -10.31 -5.26 2.37
N HIS A 205 -9.69 -6.02 1.46
CA HIS A 205 -8.90 -7.20 1.77
C HIS A 205 -7.39 -6.96 1.62
N MET A 206 -6.94 -5.70 1.51
CA MET A 206 -5.52 -5.32 1.58
C MET A 206 -5.01 -5.16 3.03
N GLU A 207 -5.81 -5.56 4.02
CA GLU A 207 -5.42 -5.58 5.44
C GLU A 207 -4.26 -6.56 5.67
N LEU A 208 -3.08 -6.05 6.04
CA LEU A 208 -1.93 -6.88 6.41
C LEU A 208 -2.13 -7.60 7.75
N SER A 209 -1.73 -8.87 7.81
CA SER A 209 -1.72 -9.63 9.05
C SER A 209 -0.51 -9.29 9.93
N PRO A 210 -0.53 -9.63 11.23
CA PRO A 210 0.64 -9.49 12.09
C PRO A 210 1.87 -10.27 11.57
N ALA A 211 1.66 -11.40 10.88
CA ALA A 211 2.73 -12.17 10.28
C ALA A 211 3.38 -11.42 9.11
N ASP A 212 2.60 -10.69 8.32
CA ASP A 212 3.07 -9.89 7.19
C ASP A 212 3.88 -8.69 7.66
N LEU A 213 3.41 -8.01 8.70
CA LEU A 213 4.16 -6.91 9.33
C LEU A 213 5.49 -7.39 9.92
N LYS A 214 5.51 -8.58 10.54
CA LYS A 214 6.74 -9.18 11.06
C LYS A 214 7.72 -9.51 9.93
N GLN A 215 7.26 -10.10 8.82
CA GLN A 215 8.10 -10.38 7.65
C GLN A 215 8.64 -9.09 7.04
N THR A 216 7.78 -8.06 6.94
CA THR A 216 8.13 -6.72 6.47
C THR A 216 9.28 -6.14 7.28
N GLY A 217 9.15 -6.13 8.61
CA GLY A 217 10.18 -5.60 9.51
C GLY A 217 11.52 -6.32 9.39
N ILE A 218 11.51 -7.66 9.31
CA ILE A 218 12.73 -8.45 9.14
C ILE A 218 13.42 -8.08 7.81
N GLY A 219 12.67 -8.08 6.70
CA GLY A 219 13.25 -7.76 5.40
C GLY A 219 13.75 -6.32 5.30
N PHE A 220 13.05 -5.37 5.93
CA PHE A 220 13.46 -3.97 5.95
C PHE A 220 14.82 -3.77 6.64
N VAL A 221 15.13 -4.52 7.71
CA VAL A 221 16.46 -4.47 8.35
C VAL A 221 17.57 -4.87 7.35
N PHE A 222 17.35 -5.91 6.55
CA PHE A 222 18.32 -6.32 5.53
C PHE A 222 18.45 -5.31 4.39
N ILE A 223 17.34 -4.70 3.95
CA ILE A 223 17.35 -3.60 2.98
C ILE A 223 18.17 -2.43 3.52
N PHE A 224 17.95 -2.05 4.78
CA PHE A 224 18.67 -0.95 5.41
C PHE A 224 20.18 -1.21 5.51
N ILE A 225 20.57 -2.42 5.92
CA ILE A 225 21.99 -2.83 5.94
C ILE A 225 22.60 -2.77 4.54
N LEU A 226 21.89 -3.26 3.52
CA LEU A 226 22.37 -3.20 2.13
C LEU A 226 22.51 -1.74 1.66
N MET A 227 21.53 -0.89 1.94
CA MET A 227 21.59 0.54 1.62
C MET A 227 22.78 1.23 2.30
N PHE A 228 23.07 0.89 3.56
CA PHE A 228 24.22 1.41 4.29
C PHE A 228 25.53 0.99 3.62
N ILE A 229 25.68 -0.29 3.26
CA ILE A 229 26.87 -0.81 2.58
C ILE A 229 27.07 -0.09 1.24
N ILE A 230 26.01 0.04 0.43
CA ILE A 230 26.07 0.75 -0.86
C ILE A 230 26.47 2.20 -0.64
N THR A 231 25.88 2.87 0.35
CA THR A 231 26.17 4.28 0.66
C THR A 231 27.61 4.48 1.11
N LEU A 232 28.12 3.58 1.96
CA LEU A 232 29.50 3.62 2.43
C LEU A 232 30.49 3.39 1.27
N ILE A 233 30.27 2.37 0.44
CA ILE A 233 31.15 2.12 -0.72
C ILE A 233 31.11 3.31 -1.69
N TYR A 234 29.92 3.83 -1.98
CA TYR A 234 29.77 4.94 -2.91
C TYR A 234 30.46 6.22 -2.42
N SER A 235 30.31 6.58 -1.15
CA SER A 235 30.94 7.79 -0.59
C SER A 235 32.47 7.70 -0.54
N LEU A 236 33.02 6.49 -0.41
CA LEU A 236 34.47 6.27 -0.45
C LEU A 236 35.05 6.41 -1.87
N VAL A 237 34.28 6.05 -2.90
CA VAL A 237 34.74 6.07 -4.31
C VAL A 237 34.40 7.40 -4.99
N PHE A 238 33.23 7.97 -4.74
CA PHE A 238 32.66 9.14 -5.43
C PHE A 238 32.27 10.24 -4.43
N LYS A 239 33.24 11.03 -3.97
CA LYS A 239 33.06 12.00 -2.86
C LYS A 239 32.13 13.18 -3.17
N GLU A 240 31.96 13.55 -4.44
CA GLU A 240 31.18 14.75 -4.83
C GLU A 240 29.90 14.44 -5.62
N GLU A 241 29.59 13.17 -5.84
CA GLU A 241 28.39 12.79 -6.59
C GLU A 241 27.21 12.48 -5.68
N LYS A 242 25.99 12.68 -6.22
CA LYS A 242 24.77 12.22 -5.56
C LYS A 242 24.84 10.70 -5.41
N ASN A 243 24.49 10.23 -4.22
CA ASN A 243 24.47 8.80 -3.92
C ASN A 243 23.60 8.02 -4.92
N ILE A 244 24.12 6.89 -5.43
CA ILE A 244 23.47 6.06 -6.44
C ILE A 244 22.04 5.63 -6.07
N LEU A 245 21.72 5.47 -4.78
CA LEU A 245 20.38 5.08 -4.32
C LEU A 245 19.32 6.14 -4.65
N LEU A 246 19.70 7.40 -4.78
CA LEU A 246 18.77 8.49 -5.11
C LEU A 246 18.21 8.39 -6.54
N TYR A 247 18.87 7.67 -7.45
CA TYR A 247 18.32 7.41 -8.79
C TYR A 247 17.07 6.51 -8.78
N SER A 248 16.80 5.80 -7.68
CA SER A 248 15.58 5.02 -7.51
C SER A 248 14.34 5.87 -7.12
N MET A 249 14.52 7.16 -6.81
CA MET A 249 13.45 8.05 -6.36
C MET A 249 12.25 8.13 -7.31
N PRO A 250 12.41 8.27 -8.64
CA PRO A 250 11.26 8.38 -9.55
C PRO A 250 10.38 7.13 -9.55
N LEU A 251 11.00 5.95 -9.43
CA LEU A 251 10.27 4.68 -9.33
C LEU A 251 9.45 4.62 -8.04
N ILE A 252 10.06 4.97 -6.90
CA ILE A 252 9.36 4.97 -5.61
C ILE A 252 8.26 6.04 -5.57
N ALA A 253 8.49 7.22 -6.14
CA ALA A 253 7.48 8.26 -6.29
C ALA A 253 6.26 7.76 -7.10
N SER A 254 6.50 7.05 -8.21
CA SER A 254 5.44 6.46 -9.03
C SER A 254 4.64 5.40 -8.26
N LEU A 255 5.31 4.56 -7.45
CA LEU A 255 4.64 3.60 -6.57
C LEU A 255 3.78 4.31 -5.51
N ASN A 256 4.31 5.36 -4.89
CA ASN A 256 3.56 6.15 -3.90
C ASN A 256 2.30 6.79 -4.50
N GLN A 257 2.32 7.23 -5.76
CA GLN A 257 1.14 7.74 -6.45
C GLN A 257 0.05 6.68 -6.59
N ILE A 258 0.42 5.46 -6.98
CA ILE A 258 -0.50 4.33 -7.12
C ILE A 258 -1.12 3.95 -5.76
N LEU A 259 -0.28 3.91 -4.70
CA LEU A 259 -0.75 3.66 -3.34
C LEU A 259 -1.69 4.78 -2.86
N PHE A 260 -1.34 6.03 -3.13
CA PHE A 260 -2.15 7.18 -2.75
C PHE A 260 -3.53 7.18 -3.44
N PHE A 261 -3.58 6.87 -4.73
CA PHE A 261 -4.84 6.69 -5.45
C PHE A 261 -5.68 5.55 -4.86
N THR A 262 -5.04 4.43 -4.53
CA THR A 262 -5.71 3.29 -3.88
C THR A 262 -6.23 3.65 -2.49
N LEU A 263 -5.48 4.44 -1.73
CA LEU A 263 -5.91 4.96 -0.43
C LEU A 263 -7.13 5.87 -0.57
N MET A 264 -7.14 6.77 -1.55
CA MET A 264 -8.29 7.63 -1.82
C MET A 264 -9.55 6.80 -2.08
N LEU A 265 -9.46 5.78 -2.95
CA LEU A 265 -10.60 4.89 -3.22
C LEU A 265 -11.05 4.14 -1.97
N SER A 266 -10.10 3.72 -1.12
CA SER A 266 -10.39 3.04 0.14
C SER A 266 -11.10 3.96 1.14
N ILE A 267 -10.73 5.24 1.19
CA ILE A 267 -11.37 6.28 2.02
C ILE A 267 -12.79 6.56 1.54
N ILE A 268 -12.97 6.77 0.23
CA ILE A 268 -14.28 7.01 -0.39
C ILE A 268 -15.20 5.84 -0.10
N TYR A 269 -14.70 4.62 -0.32
CA TYR A 269 -15.45 3.41 -0.08
C TYR A 269 -15.84 3.27 1.41
N PHE A 270 -14.90 3.50 2.32
CA PHE A 270 -15.19 3.51 3.75
C PHE A 270 -16.28 4.54 4.09
N ALA A 271 -16.18 5.76 3.57
CA ALA A 271 -17.14 6.83 3.83
C ALA A 271 -18.54 6.48 3.32
N VAL A 272 -18.65 6.02 2.06
CA VAL A 272 -19.94 5.61 1.46
C VAL A 272 -20.55 4.45 2.25
N THR A 273 -19.75 3.42 2.51
CA THR A 273 -20.19 2.24 3.26
C THR A 273 -20.63 2.61 4.66
N TYR A 274 -19.84 3.42 5.37
CA TYR A 274 -20.17 3.88 6.70
C TYR A 274 -21.46 4.69 6.72
N ILE A 275 -21.67 5.63 5.77
CA ILE A 275 -22.90 6.43 5.71
C ILE A 275 -24.12 5.53 5.46
N VAL A 276 -24.07 4.67 4.44
CA VAL A 276 -25.18 3.77 4.08
C VAL A 276 -25.50 2.84 5.25
N ILE A 277 -24.48 2.19 5.79
CA ILE A 277 -24.65 1.20 6.85
C ILE A 277 -25.04 1.85 8.17
N ALA A 278 -24.46 2.99 8.54
CA ALA A 278 -24.83 3.71 9.75
C ALA A 278 -26.30 4.15 9.69
N PHE A 279 -26.78 4.59 8.52
CA PHE A 279 -28.19 4.92 8.32
C PHE A 279 -29.10 3.69 8.53
N PHE A 280 -28.81 2.56 7.87
CA PHE A 280 -29.58 1.32 8.05
C PHE A 280 -29.55 0.82 9.50
N TYR A 281 -28.38 0.83 10.14
CA TYR A 281 -28.22 0.36 11.51
C TYR A 281 -28.87 1.29 12.53
N LEU A 282 -28.89 2.60 12.28
CA LEU A 282 -29.63 3.56 13.10
C LEU A 282 -31.14 3.26 13.03
N ILE A 283 -31.67 2.99 11.84
CA ILE A 283 -33.09 2.65 11.65
C ILE A 283 -33.45 1.33 12.36
N ILE A 284 -32.64 0.28 12.18
CA ILE A 284 -32.97 -1.07 12.64
C ILE A 284 -32.62 -1.28 14.13
N LYS A 285 -31.49 -0.75 14.58
CA LYS A 285 -30.92 -1.02 15.91
C LYS A 285 -30.93 0.19 16.85
N GLN A 286 -31.34 1.37 16.38
CA GLN A 286 -31.40 2.62 17.15
C GLN A 286 -30.09 2.97 17.87
N LYS A 287 -28.96 2.59 17.27
CA LYS A 287 -27.61 2.82 17.81
C LYS A 287 -26.69 3.30 16.69
N ILE A 288 -25.63 4.00 17.03
CA ILE A 288 -24.57 4.38 16.09
C ILE A 288 -23.50 3.28 16.09
N ILE A 289 -23.10 2.81 14.91
CA ILE A 289 -21.98 1.88 14.77
C ILE A 289 -20.69 2.61 15.05
N ASN A 290 -19.89 2.09 15.97
CA ASN A 290 -18.52 2.52 16.13
C ASN A 290 -17.61 1.61 15.27
N PRO A 291 -16.99 2.11 14.19
CA PRO A 291 -16.12 1.32 13.32
C PRO A 291 -14.72 1.10 13.91
N PHE A 292 -14.36 1.83 14.97
CA PHE A 292 -13.01 1.87 15.54
C PHE A 292 -12.77 0.85 16.66
N THR A 293 -13.83 0.23 17.21
CA THR A 293 -13.70 -0.78 18.27
C THR A 293 -13.71 -2.19 17.71
N ARG A 294 -12.82 -3.08 18.18
CA ARG A 294 -12.99 -4.52 17.98
C ARG A 294 -14.06 -5.04 18.95
N LYS A 295 -14.91 -5.95 18.49
CA LYS A 295 -15.52 -6.95 19.39
C LYS A 295 -14.60 -8.16 19.37
#